data_AF-A0A3E1NR77-F1
#
_entry.id   AF-A0A3E1NR77-F1
#
_cell.length_a   1.000
_cell.length_b   1.000
_cell.length_c   1.000
_cell.angle_alpha   90.00
_cell.angle_beta   90.00
_cell.angle_gamma   90.00
#
_symmetry.space_group_name_H-M   'P 1'
#
loop_
_entity.id
_entity.type
_entity.pdbx_description
1 polymer ?
#
loop_
_entity_poly.entity_id
_entity_poly.type
_entity_poly.pdbx_seq_one_letter_code
_entity_poly.pdbx_strand_id
1 'polypeptide(L)'
;MTTAAFADGKVNAKALNHFKTNFKNAEGVEWKNNADYTRASFTWNNQHMEVFYDENGEILASSRAITLKELPINAQAKLDGKYSEYTATEAIELNSEKDGMSYYVSLVKDNTKLVLQIATDGSMSIFKKSHL
;
A
#
# COMPACT_ATOMS: atom_id res chain seq x y z
N MET A 1 -13.49 -8.84 21.10
CA MET A 1 -12.78 -9.85 20.30
C MET A 1 -13.26 -9.71 18.88
N THR A 2 -12.45 -9.13 17.99
CA THR A 2 -12.85 -8.88 16.60
C THR A 2 -12.54 -10.14 15.79
N THR A 3 -13.57 -10.76 15.26
CA THR A 3 -13.52 -11.98 14.44
C THR A 3 -12.78 -11.71 13.13
N ALA A 4 -11.66 -12.40 12.90
CA ALA A 4 -11.02 -12.47 11.59
C ALA A 4 -11.93 -13.24 10.62
N ALA A 5 -12.37 -12.58 9.55
CA ALA A 5 -13.07 -13.24 8.46
C ALA A 5 -12.04 -14.01 7.63
N PHE A 6 -11.99 -15.32 7.80
CA PHE A 6 -11.23 -16.20 6.92
C PHE A 6 -11.96 -16.29 5.59
N ALA A 7 -11.47 -15.58 4.58
CA ALA A 7 -11.85 -15.84 3.19
C ALA A 7 -11.24 -17.18 2.76
N ASP A 8 -12.09 -18.21 2.81
CA ASP A 8 -12.18 -19.54 2.18
C ASP A 8 -11.10 -20.04 1.17
N GLY A 9 -9.83 -19.71 1.37
CA GLY A 9 -8.72 -20.20 0.55
C GLY A 9 -7.48 -20.43 1.41
N LYS A 10 -6.97 -21.67 1.42
CA LYS A 10 -5.77 -22.04 2.18
C LYS A 10 -4.59 -21.18 1.71
N VAL A 11 -4.17 -20.20 2.52
CA VAL A 11 -2.97 -19.38 2.27
C VAL A 11 -1.76 -20.29 2.05
N ASN A 12 -0.96 -19.97 1.04
CA ASN A 12 0.26 -20.72 0.72
C ASN A 12 1.18 -20.82 1.95
N ALA A 13 1.69 -22.01 2.26
CA ALA A 13 2.52 -22.26 3.44
C ALA A 13 3.82 -21.46 3.42
N LYS A 14 4.40 -21.23 2.23
CA LYS A 14 5.59 -20.40 2.03
C LYS A 14 5.31 -18.94 2.39
N ALA A 15 4.21 -18.38 1.90
CA ALA A 15 3.78 -17.02 2.25
C ALA A 15 3.57 -16.87 3.77
N LEU A 16 2.89 -17.85 4.40
CA LEU A 16 2.66 -17.83 5.85
C LEU A 16 3.98 -17.92 6.64
N ASN A 17 4.91 -18.77 6.22
CA ASN A 17 6.21 -18.92 6.88
C ASN A 17 7.06 -17.66 6.72
N HIS A 18 7.11 -17.11 5.51
CA HIS A 18 7.78 -15.84 5.23
C HIS A 18 7.22 -14.72 6.12
N PHE A 19 5.89 -14.58 6.16
CA PHE A 19 5.23 -13.56 6.97
C PHE A 19 5.59 -13.68 8.46
N LYS A 20 5.44 -14.87 9.05
CA LYS A 20 5.74 -15.12 10.47
C LYS A 20 7.21 -14.88 10.83
N THR A 21 8.11 -15.13 9.88
CA THR A 21 9.56 -14.96 10.11
C THR A 21 9.96 -13.48 10.10
N ASN A 22 9.42 -12.70 9.16
CA ASN A 22 9.83 -11.32 8.92
C ASN A 22 9.04 -10.29 9.74
N PHE A 23 7.75 -10.53 9.99
CA PHE A 23 6.86 -9.61 10.70
C PHE A 23 6.49 -10.15 12.08
N LYS A 24 7.53 -10.40 12.89
CA LYS A 24 7.35 -10.82 14.29
C LYS A 24 6.57 -9.75 15.05
N ASN A 25 5.59 -10.17 15.85
CA ASN A 25 4.68 -9.31 16.60
C ASN A 25 3.73 -8.45 15.73
N ALA A 26 3.47 -8.85 14.48
CA ALA A 26 2.40 -8.24 13.71
C ALA A 26 1.04 -8.44 14.40
N GLU A 27 0.25 -7.38 14.47
CA GLU A 27 -1.07 -7.35 15.10
C GLU A 27 -2.15 -7.21 14.04
N GLY A 28 -3.34 -7.75 14.33
CA GLY A 28 -4.52 -7.57 13.48
C GLY A 28 -4.36 -8.10 12.06
N VAL A 29 -3.64 -9.22 11.87
CA VAL A 29 -3.35 -9.78 10.55
C VAL A 29 -4.62 -10.28 9.87
N GLU A 30 -4.97 -9.67 8.74
CA GLU A 30 -6.07 -10.06 7.86
C GLU A 30 -5.50 -10.60 6.54
N TRP A 31 -5.92 -11.79 6.14
CA TRP A 31 -5.52 -12.40 4.88
C TRP A 31 -6.67 -12.33 3.87
N LYS A 32 -6.37 -11.89 2.64
CA LYS A 32 -7.27 -11.95 1.49
C LYS A 32 -6.60 -12.69 0.36
N ASN A 33 -7.30 -13.63 -0.24
CA ASN A 33 -6.81 -14.40 -1.37
C ASN A 33 -7.72 -14.16 -2.58
N ASN A 34 -7.10 -13.83 -3.70
CA ASN A 34 -7.73 -13.52 -4.98
C ASN A 34 -7.03 -14.33 -6.08
N ALA A 35 -7.58 -14.39 -7.28
CA ALA A 35 -6.97 -15.13 -8.40
C ALA A 35 -5.54 -14.67 -8.74
N ASP A 36 -5.23 -13.39 -8.50
CA ASP A 36 -3.96 -12.80 -8.91
C ASP A 36 -2.90 -12.76 -7.77
N TYR A 37 -3.34 -12.69 -6.51
CA TYR A 37 -2.44 -12.54 -5.37
C TYR A 37 -3.09 -12.94 -4.04
N THR A 38 -2.24 -13.22 -3.06
CA THR A 38 -2.60 -13.29 -1.64
C THR A 38 -2.06 -12.07 -0.91
N ARG A 39 -2.91 -11.34 -0.20
CA ARG A 39 -2.54 -10.16 0.57
C ARG A 39 -2.66 -10.41 2.07
N ALA A 40 -1.63 -10.03 2.82
CA ALA A 40 -1.68 -9.87 4.27
C ALA A 40 -1.71 -8.38 4.61
N SER A 41 -2.76 -7.91 5.29
CA SER A 41 -2.87 -6.56 5.84
C SER A 41 -2.74 -6.64 7.37
N PHE A 42 -1.89 -5.80 7.98
CA PHE A 42 -1.53 -5.93 9.39
C PHE A 42 -0.95 -4.64 9.95
N THR A 43 -0.85 -4.54 11.28
CA THR A 43 -0.09 -3.50 11.95
C THR A 43 1.23 -4.05 12.45
N TRP A 44 2.32 -3.36 12.16
CA TRP A 44 3.66 -3.70 12.63
C TRP A 44 4.41 -2.44 13.02
N ASN A 45 5.03 -2.43 14.20
CA ASN A 45 5.69 -1.26 14.78
C ASN A 45 4.79 0.00 14.75
N ASN A 46 3.50 -0.17 15.06
CA ASN A 46 2.50 0.89 15.07
C ASN A 46 2.24 1.55 13.69
N GLN A 47 2.59 0.86 12.60
CA GLN A 47 2.33 1.26 11.22
C GLN A 47 1.46 0.21 10.51
N HIS A 48 0.49 0.68 9.72
CA HIS A 48 -0.28 -0.19 8.84
C HIS A 48 0.57 -0.59 7.64
N MET A 49 0.64 -1.90 7.38
CA MET A 49 1.43 -2.49 6.31
C MET A 49 0.61 -3.53 5.55
N GLU A 50 0.99 -3.73 4.29
CA GLU A 50 0.49 -4.82 3.48
C GLU A 50 1.65 -5.56 2.81
N VAL A 51 1.50 -6.87 2.62
CA VAL A 51 2.40 -7.66 1.79
C VAL A 51 1.57 -8.51 0.84
N PHE A 52 2.00 -8.53 -0.42
CA PHE A 52 1.35 -9.22 -1.52
C PHE A 52 2.25 -10.37 -1.95
N TYR A 53 1.65 -11.54 -2.07
CA TYR A 53 2.30 -12.78 -2.48
C TYR A 53 1.67 -13.32 -3.76
N ASP A 54 2.47 -13.97 -4.59
CA ASP A 54 1.99 -14.74 -5.74
C ASP A 54 1.42 -16.11 -5.29
N GLU A 55 0.97 -16.92 -6.25
CA GLU A 55 0.45 -18.27 -6.00
C GLU A 55 1.50 -19.22 -5.39
N ASN A 56 2.78 -19.00 -5.67
CA ASN A 56 3.92 -19.78 -5.17
C ASN A 56 4.32 -19.36 -3.74
N GLY A 57 3.79 -18.24 -3.25
CA GLY A 57 4.13 -17.64 -1.96
C GLY A 57 5.41 -16.80 -1.99
N GLU A 58 5.86 -16.38 -3.18
CA GLU A 58 6.90 -15.35 -3.37
C GLU A 58 6.29 -13.96 -3.17
N ILE A 59 7.12 -12.99 -2.78
CA ILE A 59 6.67 -11.60 -2.57
C ILE A 59 6.54 -10.90 -3.92
N LEU A 60 5.37 -10.37 -4.22
CA LEU A 60 5.15 -9.47 -5.35
C LEU A 60 5.45 -8.02 -4.97
N ALA A 61 4.96 -7.60 -3.80
CA ALA A 61 5.14 -6.25 -3.30
C ALA A 61 4.90 -6.16 -1.79
N SER A 62 5.38 -5.09 -1.18
CA SER A 62 4.99 -4.66 0.16
C SER A 62 4.65 -3.18 0.17
N SER A 63 3.65 -2.78 0.96
CA SER A 63 3.31 -1.38 1.18
C SER A 63 3.31 -1.01 2.65
N ARG A 64 3.58 0.26 2.94
CA ARG A 64 3.42 0.85 4.27
C ARG A 64 2.76 2.22 4.18
N ALA A 65 1.95 2.54 5.18
CA ALA A 65 1.45 3.91 5.34
C ALA A 65 2.61 4.87 5.64
N ILE A 66 2.60 6.02 4.98
CA ILE A 66 3.56 7.10 5.18
C ILE A 66 2.84 8.44 5.31
N THR A 67 3.57 9.45 5.76
CA THR A 67 3.12 10.84 5.74
C THR A 67 3.61 11.56 4.48
N LEU A 68 2.97 12.66 4.10
CA LEU A 68 3.43 13.48 2.95
C LEU A 68 4.87 13.98 3.12
N LYS A 69 5.35 14.11 4.37
CA LYS A 69 6.72 14.56 4.68
C LYS A 69 7.79 13.51 4.32
N GLU A 70 7.40 12.25 4.19
CA GLU A 70 8.29 11.14 3.78
C GLU A 70 8.42 11.03 2.25
N LEU A 71 7.64 11.80 1.49
CA LEU A 71 7.76 11.83 0.03
C LEU A 71 9.03 12.56 -0.42
N PRO A 72 9.53 12.30 -1.64
CA PRO A 72 10.61 13.10 -2.24
C PRO A 72 10.27 14.59 -2.20
N ILE A 73 11.24 15.45 -1.89
CA ILE A 73 11.02 16.90 -1.70
C ILE A 73 10.35 17.56 -2.91
N ASN A 74 10.71 17.12 -4.12
CA ASN A 74 10.12 17.59 -5.36
C ASN A 74 8.63 17.23 -5.49
N ALA A 75 8.22 16.08 -4.93
CA ALA A 75 6.83 15.67 -4.92
C ALA A 75 6.02 16.48 -3.91
N GLN A 76 6.59 16.78 -2.73
CA GLN A 76 5.96 17.65 -1.73
C GLN A 76 5.63 19.03 -2.34
N ALA A 77 6.61 19.68 -2.97
CA ALA A 77 6.41 20.98 -3.63
C ALA A 77 5.36 20.93 -4.75
N LYS A 78 5.29 19.84 -5.52
CA LYS A 78 4.28 19.67 -6.57
C LYS A 78 2.88 19.44 -6.01
N LEU A 79 2.75 18.73 -4.89
CA LEU A 79 1.48 18.55 -4.19
C LEU A 79 0.95 19.90 -3.69
N ASP A 80 1.81 20.65 -2.99
CA ASP A 80 1.46 21.97 -2.44
C ASP A 80 1.14 23.01 -3.52
N GLY A 81 1.74 22.90 -4.71
CA GLY A 81 1.47 23.80 -5.83
C GLY A 81 0.27 23.35 -6.70
N LYS A 82 0.41 22.22 -7.38
CA LYS A 82 -0.52 21.78 -8.43
C LYS A 82 -1.83 21.20 -7.87
N TYR A 83 -1.78 20.68 -6.65
CA TYR A 83 -2.91 19.99 -6.02
C TYR A 83 -3.35 20.68 -4.73
N SER A 84 -3.08 21.97 -4.58
CA SER A 84 -3.43 22.79 -3.40
C SER A 84 -4.92 22.78 -3.04
N GLU A 85 -5.79 22.59 -4.03
CA GLU A 85 -7.25 22.49 -3.82
C GLU A 85 -7.73 21.07 -3.45
N TYR A 86 -6.82 20.09 -3.42
CA TYR A 86 -7.13 18.71 -3.02
C TYR A 86 -6.69 18.46 -1.58
N THR A 87 -7.46 17.67 -0.86
CA THR A 87 -7.09 17.13 0.45
C THR A 87 -6.45 15.76 0.28
N ALA A 88 -5.22 15.59 0.76
CA ALA A 88 -4.59 14.27 0.83
C ALA A 88 -5.22 13.44 1.95
N THR A 89 -5.71 12.25 1.61
CA THR A 89 -6.40 11.36 2.56
C THR A 89 -5.54 10.16 2.96
N GLU A 90 -4.61 9.75 2.10
CA GLU A 90 -3.78 8.58 2.31
C GLU A 90 -2.49 8.72 1.49
N ALA A 91 -1.37 8.29 2.08
CA ALA A 91 -0.12 8.12 1.35
C ALA A 91 0.51 6.79 1.73
N ILE A 92 1.00 6.06 0.73
CA ILE A 92 1.72 4.81 0.92
C ILE A 92 3.04 4.82 0.16
N GLU A 93 4.03 4.14 0.71
CA GLU A 93 5.19 3.66 -0.02
C GLU A 93 4.90 2.24 -0.47
N LEU A 94 5.16 1.93 -1.74
CA LEU A 94 5.05 0.60 -2.33
C LEU A 94 6.43 0.19 -2.83
N ASN A 95 6.91 -0.97 -2.37
CA ASN A 95 8.08 -1.62 -2.91
C ASN A 95 7.64 -2.87 -3.68
N SER A 96 7.74 -2.80 -5.01
CA SER A 96 7.37 -3.88 -5.93
C SER A 96 8.63 -4.57 -6.43
N GLU A 97 8.61 -5.90 -6.56
CA GLU A 97 9.73 -6.64 -7.15
C GLU A 97 10.00 -6.21 -8.60
N LYS A 98 8.93 -5.91 -9.35
CA LYS A 98 9.00 -5.57 -10.78
C LYS A 98 9.41 -4.13 -11.05
N ASP A 99 8.79 -3.19 -10.34
CA ASP A 99 8.87 -1.76 -10.66
C ASP A 99 9.70 -0.97 -9.64
N GLY A 100 10.18 -1.63 -8.58
CA GLY A 100 10.91 -1.01 -7.49
C GLY A 100 10.04 -0.14 -6.59
N MET A 101 10.68 0.82 -5.92
CA MET A 101 10.01 1.71 -4.97
C MET A 101 9.24 2.81 -5.68
N SER A 102 7.99 3.03 -5.27
CA SER A 102 7.15 4.14 -5.66
C SER A 102 6.25 4.56 -4.51
N TYR A 103 5.62 5.72 -4.64
CA TYR A 103 4.68 6.24 -3.66
C TYR A 103 3.33 6.46 -4.31
N TYR A 104 2.27 6.27 -3.53
CA TYR A 104 0.92 6.57 -3.97
C TYR A 104 0.25 7.52 -2.99
N VAL A 105 -0.38 8.57 -3.52
CA VAL A 105 -1.10 9.55 -2.71
C VAL A 105 -2.53 9.63 -3.20
N SER A 106 -3.48 9.33 -2.32
CA SER A 106 -4.89 9.57 -2.54
C SER A 106 -5.22 11.03 -2.19
N LEU A 107 -5.80 11.72 -3.15
CA LEU A 107 -6.25 13.09 -3.08
C LEU A 107 -7.76 13.15 -3.31
N VAL A 108 -8.47 13.95 -2.53
CA VAL A 108 -9.91 14.17 -2.67
C VAL A 108 -10.20 15.64 -2.87
N LYS A 109 -11.04 15.95 -3.85
CA LYS A 109 -11.63 17.28 -4.06
C LYS A 109 -13.06 17.09 -4.54
N ASP A 110 -14.01 17.71 -3.85
CA ASP A 110 -15.45 17.52 -4.09
C ASP A 110 -15.79 16.02 -4.12
N ASN A 111 -16.53 15.55 -5.13
CA ASN A 111 -16.81 14.13 -5.36
C ASN A 111 -15.75 13.42 -6.23
N THR A 112 -14.52 13.92 -6.29
CA THR A 112 -13.45 13.30 -7.09
C THR A 112 -12.35 12.76 -6.19
N LYS A 113 -12.01 11.47 -6.36
CA LYS A 113 -10.80 10.86 -5.84
C LYS A 113 -9.76 10.71 -6.95
N LEU A 114 -8.56 11.21 -6.70
CA LEU A 114 -7.40 11.11 -7.56
C LEU A 114 -6.31 10.34 -6.82
N VAL A 115 -5.76 9.30 -7.43
CA VAL A 115 -4.59 8.58 -6.93
C VAL A 115 -3.41 8.94 -7.82
N LEU A 116 -2.40 9.53 -7.22
CA LEU A 116 -1.14 9.85 -7.88
C LEU A 116 -0.14 8.73 -7.63
N GLN A 117 0.61 8.34 -8.66
CA GLN A 117 1.84 7.58 -8.50
C GLN A 117 3.02 8.54 -8.57
N ILE A 118 3.98 8.39 -7.67
CA ILE A 118 5.16 9.23 -7.54
C ILE A 118 6.38 8.31 -7.53
N ALA A 119 7.32 8.52 -8.45
CA ALA A 119 8.57 7.78 -8.46
C ALA A 119 9.59 8.39 -7.49
N THR A 120 10.70 7.69 -7.26
CA THR A 120 11.76 8.11 -6.32
C THR A 120 12.45 9.42 -6.72
N ASP A 121 12.45 9.77 -8.01
CA ASP A 121 12.96 11.04 -8.54
C ASP A 121 11.97 12.22 -8.37
N GLY A 122 10.77 11.94 -7.83
CA GLY A 122 9.69 12.91 -7.67
C GLY A 122 8.93 13.22 -8.96
N SER A 123 9.14 12.46 -10.04
CA SER A 123 8.21 12.42 -11.17
C SER A 123 6.87 11.86 -10.68
N MET A 124 5.77 12.36 -11.26
CA MET A 124 4.43 12.02 -10.80
C MET A 124 3.46 11.90 -11.96
N SER A 125 2.59 10.91 -11.89
CA SER A 125 1.55 10.62 -12.86
C SER A 125 0.22 10.34 -12.17
N ILE A 126 -0.87 10.47 -12.90
CA ILE A 126 -2.18 10.03 -12.40
C ILE A 126 -2.26 8.53 -12.58
N PHE A 127 -2.32 7.80 -11.47
CA PHE A 127 -2.52 6.35 -11.49
C PHE A 127 -3.99 6.01 -11.71
N LYS A 128 -4.89 6.71 -10.99
CA LYS A 128 -6.33 6.49 -11.09
C LYS A 128 -7.10 7.76 -10.80
N LYS A 129 -8.22 7.95 -11.50
CA LYS A 129 -9.22 8.97 -11.18
C LYS A 129 -10.59 8.30 -11.10
N SER A 130 -11.34 8.60 -10.05
CA SER A 130 -12.69 8.07 -9.85
C SER A 130 -13.61 9.10 -9.20
N HIS A 131 -14.91 8.91 -9.38
CA HIS A 131 -15.93 9.62 -8.62
C HIS A 131 -16.15 8.90 -7.28
N LEU A 132 -16.38 9.67 -6.21
CA LEU A 132 -16.73 9.16 -4.87
C LEU A 132 -18.23 8.88 -4.75
#